data_AF-A0A7Y8SUM5-F1
#
_entry.id   AF-A0A7Y8SUM5-F1
#
_cell.length_a   1.000
_cell.length_b   1.000
_cell.length_c   1.000
_cell.angle_alpha   90.00
_cell.angle_beta   90.00
_cell.angle_gamma   90.00
#
_symmetry.space_group_name_H-M   'P 1'
#
loop_
_entity.id
_entity.type
_entity.pdbx_description
1 polymer ?
#
loop_
_entity_poly.entity_id
_entity_poly.type
_entity_poly.pdbx_seq_one_letter_code
_entity_poly.pdbx_strand_id
1 'polypeptide(L)' 'VYQGQINKRYGTKFNMPVLYYSQLMTLAYGGSAKEAGLAGNVIRARKLEEFAGK' A
#
# COMPACT_ATOMS: atom_id res chain seq x y z
N VAL A 1 -0.77 7.68 -10.40
CA VAL A 1 -0.29 8.26 -11.69
C VAL A 1 0.34 7.19 -12.59
N TYR A 2 1.40 6.50 -12.18
CA TYR A 2 2.11 5.54 -13.06
C TYR A 2 1.38 4.23 -13.39
N GLN A 3 0.77 3.57 -12.39
CA GLN A 3 0.13 2.28 -12.65
C GLN A 3 -1.07 2.39 -13.62
N GLY A 4 -1.81 3.51 -13.59
CA GLY A 4 -2.89 3.76 -14.55
C GLY A 4 -2.40 3.87 -16.00
N GLN A 5 -1.23 4.47 -16.22
CA GLN A 5 -0.60 4.54 -17.55
C GLN A 5 -0.11 3.17 -18.01
N ILE A 6 0.50 2.39 -17.11
CA ILE A 6 0.93 1.00 -17.38
C ILE A 6 -0.29 0.15 -17.76
N ASN A 7 -1.36 0.23 -16.96
CA ASN A 7 -2.62 -0.46 -17.22
C ASN A 7 -3.18 -0.10 -18.60
N LYS A 8 -3.18 1.18 -18.98
CA LYS A 8 -3.64 1.63 -20.31
C LYS A 8 -2.76 1.08 -21.45
N ARG A 9 -1.44 1.07 -21.28
CA ARG A 9 -0.49 0.62 -22.32
C ARG A 9 -0.55 -0.88 -22.56
N TYR A 10 -0.71 -1.68 -21.50
CA TYR A 10 -0.61 -3.14 -21.58
C TYR A 10 -1.96 -3.86 -21.45
N GLY A 11 -3.08 -3.12 -21.39
CA GLY A 11 -4.42 -3.71 -21.27
C GLY A 11 -4.68 -4.40 -19.92
N THR A 12 -3.92 -4.05 -18.88
CA THR A 12 -4.01 -4.67 -17.56
C THR A 12 -4.88 -3.85 -16.61
N LYS A 13 -5.26 -4.46 -15.47
CA LYS A 13 -6.13 -3.84 -14.45
C LYS A 13 -5.55 -3.99 -13.05
N PHE A 14 -4.25 -3.77 -12.91
CA PHE A 14 -3.60 -3.89 -11.61
C PHE A 14 -4.01 -2.75 -10.69
N ASN A 15 -4.07 -3.06 -9.39
CA ASN A 15 -4.24 -2.11 -8.30
C ASN A 15 -3.28 -2.48 -7.16
N MET A 16 -1.99 -2.57 -7.50
CA MET A 16 -0.96 -3.09 -6.59
C MET A 16 -0.38 -1.96 -5.74
N PRO A 17 -0.48 -2.02 -4.40
CA PRO A 17 0.20 -1.08 -3.52
C PRO A 17 1.72 -1.29 -3.58
N VAL A 18 2.46 -0.19 -3.51
CA VAL A 18 3.93 -0.20 -3.37
C VAL A 18 4.25 0.33 -1.99
N LEU A 19 5.17 -0.33 -1.30
CA LEU A 19 5.51 -0.05 0.09
C LEU A 19 7.01 0.11 0.24
N TYR A 20 7.40 0.98 1.16
CA TYR A 20 8.75 0.96 1.70
C TYR A 20 8.89 -0.16 2.72
N TYR A 21 10.09 -0.74 2.76
CA TYR A 21 10.45 -1.77 3.74
C TYR A 21 10.18 -1.32 5.18
N SER A 22 10.46 -0.07 5.52
CA SER A 22 10.20 0.51 6.85
C SER A 22 8.73 0.51 7.25
N GLN A 23 7.80 0.67 6.29
CA GLN A 23 6.37 0.60 6.56
C GLN A 23 5.97 -0.83 6.96
N LEU A 24 6.53 -1.84 6.29
CA LEU A 24 6.31 -3.24 6.66
C LEU A 24 6.89 -3.57 8.03
N MET A 25 8.08 -3.07 8.36
CA MET A 25 8.68 -3.27 9.68
C MET A 25 7.87 -2.62 10.80
N THR A 26 7.35 -1.42 10.56
CA THR A 26 6.48 -0.73 11.53
C THR A 26 5.26 -1.60 11.87
N LEU A 27 4.60 -2.17 10.86
CA LEU A 27 3.47 -3.08 11.06
C LEU A 27 3.88 -4.40 11.75
N ALA A 28 5.01 -4.98 11.33
CA ALA A 28 5.51 -6.24 11.88
C ALA A 28 5.83 -6.13 13.38
N TYR A 29 6.25 -4.95 13.85
CA TYR A 29 6.50 -4.68 15.26
C TYR A 29 5.29 -4.16 16.04
N GLY A 30 4.08 -4.27 15.46
CA GLY A 30 2.83 -3.92 16.14
C GLY A 30 2.43 -2.45 16.03
N GLY A 31 3.08 -1.67 15.17
CA GLY A 31 2.69 -0.30 14.87
C GLY A 31 1.39 -0.22 14.05
N SER A 32 0.67 0.88 14.21
CA SER A 32 -0.60 1.17 13.53
C SER A 32 -0.42 1.56 12.07
N ALA A 33 -1.51 1.49 11.29
CA ALA A 33 -1.54 1.99 9.91
C ALA A 33 -1.15 3.48 9.78
N LYS A 34 -1.43 4.26 10.83
CA LYS A 34 -1.09 5.69 10.89
C LYS A 34 0.41 5.88 11.08
N GLU A 35 1.03 5.14 12.00
CA GLU A 35 2.48 5.18 12.23
C GLU A 35 3.27 4.66 11.02
N ALA A 36 2.77 3.63 10.35
CA ALA A 36 3.32 3.13 9.10
C ALA A 36 3.05 4.03 7.87
N GLY A 37 2.28 5.12 8.04
CA GLY A 37 2.00 6.09 6.97
C GLY A 37 1.25 5.53 5.76
N LEU A 38 0.45 4.47 5.93
CA LEU A 38 -0.21 3.76 4.81
C LEU A 38 -1.19 4.64 4.02
N ALA A 39 -1.77 5.66 4.67
CA ALA A 39 -2.68 6.61 4.03
C ALA A 39 -2.02 7.48 2.94
N GLY A 40 -0.68 7.58 2.95
CA GLY A 40 0.09 8.30 1.92
C GLY A 40 0.29 7.52 0.63
N ASN A 41 -0.08 6.22 0.59
CA ASN A 41 0.12 5.40 -0.60
C ASN A 41 -0.84 5.82 -1.72
N VAL A 42 -0.29 6.00 -2.93
CA VAL A 42 -1.08 6.31 -4.14
C VAL A 42 -2.13 5.22 -4.42
N ILE A 43 -1.79 3.97 -4.10
CA ILE A 43 -2.71 2.84 -4.14
C ILE A 43 -2.84 2.29 -2.73
N ARG A 44 -4.08 2.27 -2.24
CA ARG A 44 -4.41 1.86 -0.86
C ARG A 44 -4.00 0.42 -0.58
N ALA A 45 -3.30 0.21 0.52
CA ALA A 45 -2.85 -1.10 0.97
C ALA A 45 -3.89 -1.75 1.90
N ARG A 46 -5.13 -1.91 1.42
CA ARG A 46 -6.31 -2.25 2.25
C ARG A 46 -6.10 -3.44 3.18
N LYS A 47 -5.46 -4.51 2.70
CA LYS A 47 -5.15 -5.70 3.51
C LYS A 47 -4.26 -5.38 4.71
N LEU A 48 -3.31 -4.47 4.55
CA LEU A 48 -2.42 -4.03 5.64
C LEU A 48 -3.10 -3.02 6.56
N GLU A 49 -3.97 -2.17 6.02
CA GLU A 49 -4.80 -1.26 6.83
C GLU A 49 -5.77 -2.05 7.72
N GLU A 50 -6.39 -3.09 7.19
CA GLU A 50 -7.25 -4.03 7.94
C GLU A 50 -6.45 -4.83 8.98
N PHE A 51 -5.25 -5.31 8.61
CA PHE A 51 -4.35 -6.00 9.54
C PHE A 51 -3.98 -5.10 10.73
N ALA A 52 -3.63 -3.85 10.47
CA ALA A 52 -3.15 -2.90 11.48
C ALA A 52 -4.28 -2.20 12.27
N GLY A 53 -5.55 -2.48 11.94
CA GLY A 53 -6.73 -2.01 12.64
C GLY A 53 -7.42 -3.08 13.50
N LYS A 54 -6.88 -4.31 13.51
CA LYS A 54 -7.23 -5.34 14.49
C LYS A 54 -6.54 -5.06 15.82
#